data_AF-A0A0Q4TW60-F1
#
_entry.id   AF-A0A0Q4TW60-F1
#
_cell.length_a   1.000
_cell.length_b   1.000
_cell.length_c   1.000
_cell.angle_alpha   90.00
_cell.angle_beta   90.00
_cell.angle_gamma   90.00
#
_symmetry.space_group_name_H-M   'P 1'
#
loop_
_entity.id
_entity.type
_entity.pdbx_description
1 polymer ?
#
loop_
_entity_poly.entity_id
_entity_poly.type
_entity_poly.pdbx_seq_one_letter_code
_entity_poly.pdbx_strand_id
1 'polypeptide(L)'
;MSPDPTPRDPSVARSEIRDSEAQRRLGLLPSGVLPGRAARWVADGVDDPSVRALAEAQTSTDDARETLLARAASDLGLGFDSVREARAHHGQRVVESMTAASAPNDALGFSNGFTDTIEESVRDSIARLFKPRG
;
A
#
# COMPACT_ATOMS: atom_id res chain seq x y z
N MET A 1 -12.08 -18.28 21.74
CA MET A 1 -12.70 -18.66 20.47
C MET A 1 -12.42 -17.53 19.51
N SER A 2 -11.29 -17.61 18.78
CA SER A 2 -10.96 -16.59 17.78
C SER A 2 -12.00 -16.69 16.66
N PRO A 3 -12.59 -15.58 16.17
CA PRO A 3 -13.47 -15.63 15.03
C PRO A 3 -12.67 -16.22 13.87
N ASP A 4 -13.18 -17.30 13.29
CA ASP A 4 -12.64 -17.88 12.07
C ASP A 4 -12.68 -16.76 11.02
N PRO A 5 -11.52 -16.21 10.62
CA PRO A 5 -11.51 -14.99 9.85
C PRO A 5 -11.92 -15.37 8.44
N THR A 6 -13.21 -15.21 8.13
CA THR A 6 -13.82 -15.45 6.81
C THR A 6 -12.78 -15.13 5.72
N PRO A 7 -12.47 -16.10 4.83
CA PRO A 7 -11.53 -15.88 3.75
C PRO A 7 -11.90 -14.60 3.00
N ARG A 8 -10.94 -13.68 2.86
CA ARG A 8 -11.13 -12.50 2.03
C ARG A 8 -11.04 -12.92 0.56
N ASP A 9 -11.48 -12.04 -0.33
CA ASP A 9 -11.27 -12.21 -1.76
C ASP A 9 -9.77 -12.41 -2.05
N PRO A 10 -9.37 -13.46 -2.81
CA PRO A 10 -7.97 -13.71 -3.16
C PRO A 10 -7.27 -12.51 -3.82
N SER A 11 -8.01 -11.62 -4.48
CA SER A 11 -7.48 -10.38 -5.05
C SER A 11 -6.87 -9.45 -3.99
N VAL A 12 -7.41 -9.43 -2.77
CA VAL A 12 -6.86 -8.67 -1.64
C VAL A 12 -5.49 -9.21 -1.25
N ALA A 13 -5.36 -10.52 -1.11
CA ALA A 13 -4.08 -11.16 -0.80
C ALA A 13 -3.05 -10.93 -1.91
N ARG A 14 -3.45 -11.00 -3.18
CA ARG A 14 -2.58 -10.68 -4.33
C ARG A 14 -2.11 -9.20 -4.30
N SER A 15 -3.00 -8.28 -3.94
CA SER A 15 -2.63 -6.87 -3.77
C SER A 15 -1.63 -6.68 -2.62
N GLU A 16 -1.83 -7.36 -1.49
CA GLU A 16 -0.92 -7.29 -0.33
C GLU A 16 0.46 -7.90 -0.62
N ILE A 17 0.52 -8.98 -1.41
CA ILE A 17 1.78 -9.56 -1.89
C ILE A 17 2.51 -8.55 -2.78
N ARG A 18 1.80 -7.92 -3.72
CA ARG A 18 2.37 -6.90 -4.60
C ARG A 18 2.86 -5.66 -3.82
N ASP A 19 2.09 -5.21 -2.82
CA ASP A 19 2.49 -4.14 -1.91
C ASP A 19 3.77 -4.50 -1.13
N SER A 20 3.86 -5.73 -0.63
CA SER A 20 5.03 -6.21 0.10
C SER A 20 6.25 -6.33 -0.81
N GLU A 21 6.10 -6.82 -2.04
CA GLU A 21 7.20 -6.86 -3.02
C GLU A 21 7.70 -5.44 -3.37
N ALA A 22 6.80 -4.46 -3.47
CA ALA A 22 7.20 -3.07 -3.67
C ALA A 22 8.03 -2.55 -2.48
N GLN A 23 7.60 -2.84 -1.25
CA GLN A 23 8.34 -2.48 -0.04
C GLN A 23 9.72 -3.15 0.02
N ARG A 24 9.81 -4.43 -0.38
CA ARG A 24 11.09 -5.17 -0.46
C ARG A 24 12.06 -4.51 -1.42
N ARG A 25 11.60 -4.21 -2.64
CA ARG A 25 12.39 -3.52 -3.68
C ARG A 25 12.89 -2.13 -3.25
N LEU A 26 12.21 -1.50 -2.30
CA LEU A 26 12.54 -0.17 -1.76
C LEU A 26 13.32 -0.22 -0.44
N GLY A 27 13.58 -1.40 0.12
CA GLY A 27 14.23 -1.54 1.44
C GLY A 27 13.37 -1.07 2.61
N LEU A 28 12.04 -1.12 2.46
CA LEU A 28 11.05 -0.66 3.45
C LEU A 28 10.27 -1.80 4.10
N LEU A 29 10.60 -3.06 3.76
CA LEU A 29 9.82 -4.21 4.16
C LEU A 29 10.04 -4.59 5.64
N PRO A 30 8.97 -4.73 6.43
CA PRO A 30 9.08 -5.33 7.76
C PRO A 30 9.12 -6.88 7.67
N SER A 31 10.29 -7.46 7.41
CA SER A 31 10.47 -8.90 7.17
C SER A 31 10.06 -9.81 8.36
N GLY A 32 10.02 -9.25 9.58
CA GLY A 32 9.53 -9.92 10.79
C GLY A 32 8.07 -10.39 10.73
N VAL A 33 7.19 -9.67 10.01
CA VAL A 33 5.74 -9.95 10.00
C VAL A 33 5.31 -10.84 8.82
N LEU A 34 6.23 -11.14 7.89
CA LEU A 34 5.92 -11.87 6.66
C LEU A 34 5.31 -13.26 6.90
N PRO A 35 5.77 -14.09 7.84
CA PRO A 35 5.18 -15.42 8.02
C PRO A 35 3.70 -15.34 8.42
N GLY A 36 3.34 -14.40 9.29
CA GLY A 36 1.95 -14.16 9.67
C GLY A 36 1.08 -13.65 8.52
N ARG A 37 1.61 -12.74 7.69
CA ARG A 37 0.91 -12.27 6.48
C ARG A 37 0.72 -13.39 5.46
N ALA A 38 1.77 -14.20 5.23
CA ALA A 38 1.70 -15.32 4.31
C ALA A 38 0.71 -16.39 4.76
N ALA A 39 0.64 -16.70 6.05
CA ALA A 39 -0.41 -17.57 6.60
C ALA A 39 -1.82 -17.02 6.30
N ARG A 40 -2.01 -15.70 6.38
CA ARG A 40 -3.27 -15.06 6.00
C ARG A 40 -3.54 -15.14 4.49
N TRP A 41 -2.53 -14.95 3.64
CA TRP A 41 -2.68 -15.09 2.18
C TRP A 41 -3.10 -16.50 1.76
N VAL A 42 -2.53 -17.53 2.39
CA VAL A 42 -2.96 -18.93 2.18
C VAL A 42 -4.42 -19.11 2.61
N ALA A 43 -4.80 -18.57 3.77
CA ALA A 43 -6.19 -18.63 4.25
C ALA A 43 -7.18 -17.87 3.34
N ASP A 44 -6.72 -16.81 2.67
CA ASP A 44 -7.48 -16.05 1.67
C ASP A 44 -7.47 -16.72 0.28
N GLY A 45 -6.88 -17.91 0.13
CA GLY A 45 -6.97 -18.74 -1.07
C GLY A 45 -5.80 -18.59 -2.06
N VAL A 46 -4.68 -17.98 -1.67
CA VAL A 46 -3.46 -17.98 -2.50
C VAL A 46 -2.78 -19.35 -2.41
N ASP A 47 -2.99 -20.19 -3.42
CA ASP A 47 -2.31 -21.47 -3.55
C ASP A 47 -1.00 -21.32 -4.34
N ASP A 48 0.06 -20.97 -3.63
CA ASP A 48 1.42 -20.88 -4.18
C ASP A 48 2.43 -21.56 -3.22
N PRO A 49 3.34 -22.42 -3.72
CA PRO A 49 4.33 -23.11 -2.88
C PRO A 49 5.26 -22.16 -2.12
N SER A 50 5.66 -21.04 -2.74
CA SER A 50 6.55 -20.05 -2.13
C SER A 50 5.82 -19.27 -1.03
N VAL A 51 4.53 -18.98 -1.21
CA VAL A 51 3.67 -18.40 -0.15
C VAL A 51 3.49 -19.35 1.03
N ARG A 52 3.25 -20.64 0.78
CA ARG A 52 3.17 -21.67 1.84
C ARG A 52 4.49 -21.80 2.61
N ALA A 53 5.61 -21.85 1.90
CA ALA A 53 6.94 -21.87 2.52
C ALA A 53 7.21 -20.62 3.38
N LEU A 54 6.77 -19.43 2.92
CA LEU A 54 6.89 -18.20 3.69
C LEU A 54 6.05 -18.22 4.97
N ALA A 55 4.86 -18.81 4.95
CA ALA A 55 4.00 -18.94 6.13
C ALA A 55 4.67 -19.78 7.24
N GLU A 56 5.50 -20.74 6.86
CA GLU A 56 6.22 -21.64 7.77
C GLU A 56 7.58 -21.05 8.24
N ALA A 57 8.05 -19.96 7.63
CA ALA A 57 9.39 -19.39 7.82
C ALA A 57 9.58 -18.54 9.11
N GLN A 58 8.91 -18.90 10.22
CA GLN A 58 8.94 -18.14 11.48
C GLN A 58 10.35 -18.02 12.07
N THR A 59 11.15 -19.07 11.99
CA THR A 59 12.52 -19.13 12.52
C THR A 59 13.59 -18.78 11.49
N SER A 60 13.20 -18.47 10.26
CA SER A 60 14.13 -18.08 9.18
C SER A 60 14.67 -16.66 9.38
N THR A 61 15.81 -16.36 8.75
CA THR A 61 16.35 -15.00 8.71
C THR A 61 15.48 -14.09 7.85
N ASP A 62 15.61 -12.78 8.06
CA ASP A 62 14.89 -11.79 7.25
C ASP A 62 15.24 -11.91 5.76
N ASP A 63 16.51 -12.11 5.41
CA ASP A 63 16.96 -12.34 4.02
C ASP A 63 16.29 -13.57 3.38
N ALA A 64 16.12 -14.66 4.15
CA ALA A 64 15.46 -15.87 3.65
C ALA A 64 13.96 -15.63 3.40
N ARG A 65 13.30 -14.89 4.30
CA ARG A 65 11.88 -14.51 4.12
C ARG A 65 11.68 -13.56 2.96
N GLU A 66 12.59 -12.60 2.76
CA GLU A 66 12.58 -11.70 1.61
C GLU A 66 12.79 -12.44 0.29
N THR A 67 13.68 -13.43 0.29
CA THR A 67 13.90 -14.30 -0.87
C THR A 67 12.66 -15.11 -1.22
N LEU A 68 11.96 -15.66 -0.22
CA LEU A 68 10.69 -16.36 -0.41
C LEU A 68 9.58 -15.43 -0.92
N LEU A 69 9.49 -14.20 -0.41
CA LEU A 69 8.55 -13.19 -0.93
C LEU A 69 8.85 -12.84 -2.39
N ALA A 70 10.12 -12.61 -2.74
CA ALA A 70 10.53 -12.31 -4.10
C ALA A 70 10.14 -13.45 -5.07
N ARG A 71 10.34 -14.70 -4.62
CA ARG A 71 9.95 -15.88 -5.37
C ARG A 71 8.44 -15.99 -5.55
N ALA A 72 7.67 -15.83 -4.48
CA ALA A 72 6.20 -15.81 -4.55
C ALA A 72 5.66 -14.71 -5.49
N ALA A 73 6.22 -13.50 -5.42
CA ALA A 73 5.84 -12.42 -6.31
C ALA A 73 6.16 -12.74 -7.78
N SER A 74 7.29 -13.40 -8.05
CA SER A 74 7.64 -13.88 -9.40
C SER A 74 6.66 -14.96 -9.87
N ASP A 75 6.44 -16.01 -9.06
CA ASP A 75 5.58 -17.16 -9.40
C ASP A 75 4.14 -16.72 -9.69
N LEU A 76 3.65 -15.68 -9.00
CA LEU A 76 2.30 -15.15 -9.14
C LEU A 76 2.15 -14.03 -10.19
N GLY A 77 3.24 -13.61 -10.84
CA GLY A 77 3.25 -12.48 -11.79
C GLY A 77 2.99 -11.12 -11.13
N LEU A 78 3.39 -10.96 -9.86
CA LEU A 78 3.22 -9.77 -9.03
C LEU A 78 4.54 -9.00 -8.80
N GLY A 79 5.62 -9.42 -9.46
CA GLY A 79 6.89 -8.72 -9.46
C GLY A 79 6.85 -7.35 -10.15
N PHE A 80 7.93 -6.60 -9.97
CA PHE A 80 8.19 -5.35 -10.71
C PHE A 80 9.43 -5.54 -11.57
N ASP A 81 9.46 -4.94 -12.76
CA ASP A 81 10.62 -5.01 -13.66
C ASP A 81 11.75 -4.08 -13.20
N SER A 82 11.41 -3.01 -12.49
CA SER A 82 12.38 -2.02 -12.02
C SER A 82 12.02 -1.42 -10.66
N VAL A 83 13.03 -0.87 -9.97
CA VAL A 83 12.82 -0.09 -8.74
C VAL A 83 11.94 1.14 -9.00
N ARG A 84 12.00 1.72 -10.20
CA ARG A 84 11.14 2.85 -10.60
C ARG A 84 9.66 2.46 -10.59
N GLU A 85 9.34 1.29 -11.12
CA GLU A 85 7.97 0.77 -11.16
C GLU A 85 7.46 0.44 -9.74
N ALA A 86 8.28 -0.23 -8.93
CA ALA A 86 7.96 -0.49 -7.52
C ALA A 86 7.68 0.81 -6.75
N ARG A 87 8.47 1.87 -7.00
CA ARG A 87 8.25 3.20 -6.42
C ARG A 87 6.95 3.84 -6.90
N ALA A 88 6.63 3.75 -8.18
CA ALA A 88 5.38 4.29 -8.73
C ALA A 88 4.16 3.61 -8.10
N HIS A 89 4.18 2.29 -8.00
CA HIS A 89 3.14 1.52 -7.33
C HIS A 89 3.00 1.89 -5.85
N HIS A 90 4.11 1.91 -5.11
CA HIS A 90 4.09 2.31 -3.71
C HIS A 90 3.56 3.73 -3.50
N GLY A 91 3.99 4.69 -4.34
CA GLY A 91 3.50 6.06 -4.31
C GLY A 91 1.99 6.16 -4.56
N GLN A 92 1.46 5.43 -5.53
CA GLN A 92 0.02 5.36 -5.79
C GLN A 92 -0.74 4.84 -4.56
N ARG A 93 -0.26 3.76 -3.94
CA ARG A 93 -0.88 3.17 -2.73
C ARG A 93 -0.88 4.12 -1.54
N VAL A 94 0.20 4.89 -1.35
CA VAL A 94 0.26 5.93 -0.32
C VAL A 94 -0.79 7.01 -0.60
N VAL A 95 -0.88 7.52 -1.82
CA VAL A 95 -1.91 8.52 -2.20
C VAL A 95 -3.31 7.97 -1.99
N GLU A 96 -3.60 6.75 -2.47
CA GLU A 96 -4.88 6.07 -2.25
C GLU A 96 -5.22 5.99 -0.76
N SER A 97 -4.28 5.58 0.09
CA SER A 97 -4.50 5.49 1.54
C SER A 97 -4.80 6.85 2.18
N MET A 98 -4.12 7.92 1.73
CA MET A 98 -4.36 9.29 2.19
C MET A 98 -5.73 9.79 1.75
N THR A 99 -6.13 9.51 0.50
CA THR A 99 -7.45 9.91 -0.02
C THR A 99 -8.59 9.11 0.60
N ALA A 100 -8.40 7.82 0.88
CA ALA A 100 -9.38 6.97 1.56
C ALA A 100 -9.55 7.38 3.03
N ALA A 101 -8.46 7.73 3.72
CA ALA A 101 -8.53 8.35 5.05
C ALA A 101 -9.21 9.73 5.04
N SER A 102 -9.26 10.37 3.87
CA SER A 102 -9.91 11.67 3.65
C SER A 102 -11.33 11.55 3.06
N ALA A 103 -11.86 10.34 2.87
CA ALA A 103 -13.18 10.04 2.29
C ALA A 103 -14.16 9.55 3.39
N PRO A 104 -15.47 9.81 3.30
CA PRO A 104 -16.10 10.78 4.20
C PRO A 104 -17.06 10.17 5.25
N ASN A 105 -16.76 10.40 6.52
CA ASN A 105 -17.80 10.66 7.54
C ASN A 105 -18.21 12.15 7.59
N ASP A 106 -17.73 12.97 6.64
CA ASP A 106 -17.90 14.43 6.59
C ASP A 106 -18.61 14.96 5.31
N ALA A 107 -19.23 14.08 4.52
CA ALA A 107 -19.84 14.46 3.23
C ALA A 107 -21.11 15.33 3.34
N LEU A 108 -21.64 15.55 4.56
CA LEU A 108 -22.79 16.44 4.78
C LEU A 108 -22.44 17.80 5.40
N GLY A 109 -21.18 18.03 5.81
CA GLY A 109 -20.73 19.30 6.40
C GLY A 109 -19.91 20.20 5.48
N PHE A 110 -19.39 19.67 4.37
CA PHE A 110 -18.30 20.31 3.63
C PHE A 110 -18.71 21.22 2.45
N SER A 111 -20.00 21.31 2.10
CA SER A 111 -20.42 22.01 0.88
C SER A 111 -20.55 23.54 0.99
N ASN A 112 -20.51 24.12 2.19
CA ASN A 112 -20.70 25.57 2.35
C ASN A 112 -19.45 26.35 2.77
N GLY A 113 -18.34 25.69 3.12
CA GLY A 113 -17.14 26.37 3.63
C GLY A 113 -15.93 26.39 2.69
N PHE A 114 -15.87 25.47 1.72
CA PHE A 114 -14.64 25.27 0.94
C PHE A 114 -14.46 26.23 -0.24
N THR A 115 -15.55 26.81 -0.74
CA THR A 115 -15.48 27.80 -1.82
C THR A 115 -14.87 29.12 -1.34
N ASP A 116 -15.21 29.58 -0.14
CA ASP A 116 -14.76 30.89 0.34
C ASP A 116 -13.28 30.90 0.74
N THR A 117 -12.76 29.81 1.31
CA THR A 117 -11.36 29.78 1.78
C THR A 117 -10.34 29.60 0.64
N ILE A 118 -10.71 28.88 -0.43
CA ILE A 118 -9.83 28.72 -1.60
C ILE A 118 -9.81 29.98 -2.46
N GLU A 119 -10.96 30.65 -2.66
CA GLU A 119 -10.99 31.89 -3.44
C GLU A 119 -10.13 32.99 -2.78
N GLU A 120 -10.16 33.10 -1.45
CA GLU A 120 -9.38 34.11 -0.73
C GLU A 120 -7.87 33.82 -0.76
N SER A 121 -7.48 32.55 -0.58
CA SER A 121 -6.07 32.14 -0.59
C SER A 121 -5.42 32.25 -1.99
N VAL A 122 -6.18 31.96 -3.05
CA VAL A 122 -5.71 32.10 -4.44
C VAL A 122 -5.64 33.58 -4.83
N ARG A 123 -6.61 34.41 -4.42
CA ARG A 123 -6.60 35.86 -4.70
C ARG A 123 -5.42 36.56 -4.01
N ASP A 124 -5.13 36.25 -2.75
CA ASP A 124 -4.03 36.88 -2.02
C ASP A 124 -2.65 36.46 -2.54
N SER A 125 -2.53 35.22 -3.02
CA SER A 125 -1.31 34.71 -3.65
C SER A 125 -1.03 35.33 -5.03
N ILE A 126 -2.08 35.56 -5.83
CA ILE A 126 -1.97 36.23 -7.14
C ILE A 126 -1.69 37.73 -6.96
N ALA A 127 -2.33 38.39 -5.99
CA ALA A 127 -2.10 39.81 -5.70
C ALA A 127 -0.65 40.12 -5.30
N ARG A 128 0.02 39.19 -4.61
CA ARG A 128 1.45 39.34 -4.26
C ARG A 128 2.39 39.13 -5.44
N LEU A 129 2.01 38.33 -6.44
CA LEU A 129 2.84 38.10 -7.63
C LEU A 129 2.76 39.24 -8.65
N PHE A 130 1.67 40.01 -8.68
CA PHE A 130 1.44 41.08 -9.66
C PHE A 130 1.52 42.50 -9.09
N LYS A 131 1.97 42.68 -7.85
CA LYS A 131 2.11 44.03 -7.27
C LYS A 131 3.23 44.79 -8.00
N PRO A 132 2.96 45.94 -8.64
CA PRO A 132 4.00 46.76 -9.25
C PRO A 132 4.95 47.24 -8.16
N ARG A 133 6.26 47.10 -8.38
CA ARG A 133 7.26 47.76 -7.55
C ARG A 133 7.18 49.26 -7.82
N GLY A 134 6.50 49.99 -6.94
CA GLY A 134 6.53 51.44 -6.81
C GLY A 134 6.95 51.78 -5.39
#